data_AF-A0A376KPU5-F1
#
_entry.id   AF-A0A376KPU5-F1
#
_cell.length_a   1.000
_cell.length_b   1.000
_cell.length_c   1.000
_cell.angle_alpha   90.00
_cell.angle_beta   90.00
_cell.angle_gamma   90.00
#
_symmetry.space_group_name_H-M   'P 1'
#
loop_
_entity.id
_entity.type
_entity.pdbx_description
1 polymer ?
#
loop_
_entity_poly.entity_id
_entity_poly.type
_entity_poly.pdbx_seq_one_letter_code
_entity_poly.pdbx_strand_id
1 'polypeptide(L)'
;MIMISGSSDRAIVDLQQGDYEELDQMNAAKPYAKAAFRVNQPQDLGIALARAIRVSVSGRPGGVYLDLPANVLAATMEKDEALTTIVKVENPSPALLPCPKSVTSAISLLAKAERPLIILGKGAAYSQADEQLREFIESTQIPFLPMSMAKGILEDTHPLSAAAARSFALANADVVMLVGARLNWLLAHGKKGWAADTQFIQLDIEPQEIDSNRPIAVPVVGDIASSMQGMLAELKQNTFTTPLVWRDILNIHKQQNAQKMHEKLSTDTQPLNYFNALSAVRDVLRENQDIYLVNEGANTLDNARNIIDMYKPRRRLDCGTWGCHGHRYGLCHRC
;
A
#
# COMPACT_ATOMS: atom_id res chain seq x y z
N MET A 1 -11.88 -3.23 4.97
CA MET A 1 -13.29 -2.95 4.58
C MET A 1 -14.18 -4.04 5.13
N ILE A 2 -15.46 -3.76 5.36
CA ILE A 2 -16.45 -4.77 5.76
C ILE A 2 -17.61 -4.69 4.76
N MET A 3 -17.94 -5.79 4.11
CA MET A 3 -19.15 -5.91 3.29
C MET A 3 -20.23 -6.57 4.14
N ILE A 4 -21.32 -5.85 4.35
CA ILE A 4 -22.49 -6.33 5.08
C ILE A 4 -23.58 -6.63 4.06
N SER A 5 -24.10 -7.85 4.07
CA SER A 5 -25.11 -8.31 3.11
C SER A 5 -26.24 -9.02 3.83
N GLY A 6 -27.47 -8.79 3.34
CA GLY A 6 -28.62 -9.59 3.70
C GLY A 6 -28.54 -10.97 3.05
N SER A 7 -28.95 -12.01 3.78
CA SER A 7 -29.07 -13.37 3.24
C SER A 7 -30.44 -13.98 3.56
N SER A 8 -30.78 -15.06 2.87
CA SER A 8 -32.13 -15.65 2.88
C SER A 8 -32.34 -16.61 4.07
N ASP A 9 -33.41 -17.41 4.03
CA ASP A 9 -33.74 -18.34 5.11
C ASP A 9 -32.71 -19.48 5.18
N ARG A 10 -32.09 -19.63 6.34
CA ARG A 10 -31.04 -20.62 6.55
C ARG A 10 -31.50 -22.06 6.37
N ALA A 11 -32.73 -22.41 6.76
CA ALA A 11 -33.23 -23.77 6.63
C ALA A 11 -33.42 -24.16 5.16
N ILE A 12 -33.97 -23.23 4.36
CA ILE A 12 -34.25 -23.45 2.93
C ILE A 12 -32.93 -23.51 2.14
N VAL A 13 -32.03 -22.55 2.39
CA VAL A 13 -30.70 -22.47 1.75
C VAL A 13 -29.84 -23.70 2.09
N ASP A 14 -29.78 -24.12 3.35
CA ASP A 14 -28.96 -25.28 3.76
C ASP A 14 -29.48 -26.60 3.15
N LEU A 15 -30.78 -26.68 2.85
CA LEU A 15 -31.41 -27.81 2.16
C LEU A 15 -31.42 -27.67 0.62
N GLN A 16 -30.91 -26.57 0.06
CA GLN A 16 -30.84 -26.31 -1.39
C GLN A 16 -32.20 -26.42 -2.09
N GLN A 17 -33.23 -25.80 -1.51
CA GLN A 17 -34.61 -25.93 -1.96
C GLN A 17 -35.04 -24.84 -2.95
N GLY A 18 -34.16 -23.89 -3.31
CA GLY A 18 -34.45 -22.80 -4.22
C GLY A 18 -35.11 -21.60 -3.52
N ASP A 19 -34.54 -21.16 -2.40
CA ASP A 19 -34.94 -19.93 -1.73
C ASP A 19 -34.76 -18.68 -2.61
N TYR A 20 -35.39 -17.59 -2.21
CA TYR A 20 -35.19 -16.28 -2.83
C TYR A 20 -33.71 -15.86 -2.74
N GLU A 21 -33.09 -15.51 -3.88
CA GLU A 21 -31.65 -15.17 -3.95
C GLU A 21 -30.72 -16.21 -3.27
N GLU A 22 -31.08 -17.51 -3.35
CA GLU A 22 -30.40 -18.61 -2.66
C GLU A 22 -28.90 -18.68 -2.99
N LEU A 23 -28.08 -18.46 -1.96
CA LEU A 23 -26.65 -18.70 -1.98
C LEU A 23 -26.14 -18.82 -0.53
N ASP A 24 -25.24 -19.76 -0.27
CA ASP A 24 -24.45 -19.72 0.97
C ASP A 24 -23.35 -18.64 0.86
N GLN A 25 -23.77 -17.38 1.01
CA GLN A 25 -22.93 -16.22 0.78
C GLN A 25 -21.70 -16.19 1.70
N MET A 26 -21.84 -16.66 2.95
CA MET A 26 -20.72 -16.78 3.91
C MET A 26 -19.62 -17.69 3.37
N ASN A 27 -19.97 -18.86 2.85
CA ASN A 27 -19.00 -19.79 2.29
C ASN A 27 -18.43 -19.28 0.96
N ALA A 28 -19.26 -18.68 0.12
CA ALA A 28 -18.83 -18.07 -1.15
C ALA A 28 -17.78 -16.96 -0.95
N ALA A 29 -17.87 -16.19 0.15
CA ALA A 29 -16.95 -15.09 0.43
C ALA A 29 -15.56 -15.52 0.96
N LYS A 30 -15.39 -16.75 1.46
CA LYS A 30 -14.16 -17.20 2.14
C LYS A 30 -12.88 -17.01 1.31
N PRO A 31 -12.84 -17.30 -0.01
CA PRO A 31 -11.61 -17.14 -0.79
C PRO A 31 -11.19 -15.66 -1.01
N TYR A 32 -12.10 -14.71 -0.78
CA TYR A 32 -11.94 -13.30 -1.14
C TYR A 32 -11.80 -12.37 0.06
N ALA A 33 -11.96 -12.89 1.29
CA ALA A 33 -11.95 -12.12 2.52
C ALA A 33 -10.99 -12.72 3.55
N LYS A 34 -10.48 -11.89 4.46
CA LYS A 34 -9.71 -12.36 5.62
C LYS A 34 -10.54 -13.24 6.54
N ALA A 35 -11.83 -12.92 6.65
CA ALA A 35 -12.81 -13.73 7.35
C ALA A 35 -14.20 -13.49 6.76
N ALA A 36 -15.05 -14.50 6.89
CA ALA A 36 -16.47 -14.43 6.60
C ALA A 36 -17.22 -14.89 7.86
N PHE A 37 -18.06 -14.02 8.41
CA PHE A 37 -18.87 -14.28 9.59
C PHE A 37 -20.35 -14.27 9.20
N ARG A 38 -21.17 -15.01 9.96
CA ARG A 38 -22.63 -14.99 9.86
C ARG A 38 -23.22 -14.88 11.25
N VAL A 39 -24.23 -14.03 11.41
CA VAL A 39 -24.85 -13.74 12.70
C VAL A 39 -26.28 -14.27 12.70
N ASN A 40 -26.57 -15.26 13.54
CA ASN A 40 -27.89 -15.90 13.56
C ASN A 40 -28.79 -15.40 14.70
N GLN A 41 -28.23 -14.70 15.69
CA GLN A 41 -28.96 -14.21 16.85
C GLN A 41 -28.71 -12.70 17.04
N PRO A 42 -29.74 -11.91 17.41
CA PRO A 42 -29.60 -10.44 17.51
C PRO A 42 -28.59 -10.00 18.58
N GLN A 43 -28.49 -10.71 19.71
CA GLN A 43 -27.53 -10.42 20.77
C GLN A 43 -26.06 -10.56 20.34
N ASP A 44 -25.78 -11.27 19.25
CA ASP A 44 -24.41 -11.47 18.74
C ASP A 44 -23.96 -10.40 17.75
N LEU A 45 -24.87 -9.50 17.31
CA LEU A 45 -24.57 -8.46 16.32
C LEU A 45 -23.42 -7.56 16.75
N GLY A 46 -23.42 -7.11 18.00
CA GLY A 46 -22.38 -6.23 18.55
C GLY A 46 -21.00 -6.87 18.54
N ILE A 47 -20.89 -8.12 19.03
CA ILE A 47 -19.60 -8.83 19.06
C ILE A 47 -19.14 -9.23 17.65
N ALA A 48 -20.05 -9.61 16.75
CA ALA A 48 -19.71 -9.96 15.37
C ALA A 48 -19.17 -8.75 14.61
N LEU A 49 -19.78 -7.58 14.78
CA LEU A 49 -19.24 -6.34 14.21
C LEU A 49 -17.88 -6.01 14.80
N ALA A 50 -17.69 -6.17 16.11
CA ALA A 50 -16.38 -5.95 16.74
C ALA A 50 -15.29 -6.87 16.17
N ARG A 51 -15.61 -8.16 15.94
CA ARG A 51 -14.71 -9.10 15.26
C ARG A 51 -14.42 -8.65 13.83
N ALA A 52 -15.44 -8.24 13.08
CA ALA A 52 -15.27 -7.79 11.70
C ALA A 52 -14.37 -6.55 11.60
N ILE A 53 -14.56 -5.56 12.48
CA ILE A 53 -13.69 -4.39 12.60
C ILE A 53 -12.25 -4.83 12.86
N ARG A 54 -12.00 -5.57 13.96
CA ARG A 54 -10.63 -5.99 14.33
C ARG A 54 -9.94 -6.76 13.22
N VAL A 55 -10.59 -7.77 12.61
CA VAL A 55 -10.00 -8.57 11.53
C VAL A 55 -9.69 -7.72 10.29
N SER A 56 -10.54 -6.74 9.97
CA SER A 56 -10.36 -5.92 8.77
C SER A 56 -9.15 -4.99 8.84
N VAL A 57 -8.73 -4.56 10.04
CA VAL A 57 -7.65 -3.57 10.23
C VAL A 57 -6.40 -4.11 10.94
N SER A 58 -6.47 -5.23 11.65
CA SER A 58 -5.28 -5.85 12.29
C SER A 58 -4.46 -6.70 11.32
N GLY A 59 -3.18 -6.94 11.64
CA GLY A 59 -2.25 -7.61 10.72
C GLY A 59 -2.19 -6.90 9.36
N ARG A 60 -2.06 -7.64 8.26
CA ARG A 60 -2.31 -7.06 6.93
C ARG A 60 -3.80 -6.70 6.78
N PRO A 61 -4.18 -5.42 6.57
CA PRO A 61 -5.59 -5.03 6.42
C PRO A 61 -6.24 -5.67 5.19
N GLY A 62 -7.55 -5.91 5.25
CA GLY A 62 -8.27 -6.59 4.16
C GLY A 62 -9.79 -6.53 4.25
N GLY A 63 -10.45 -7.25 3.34
CA GLY A 63 -11.90 -7.39 3.31
C GLY A 63 -12.38 -8.38 4.37
N VAL A 64 -13.53 -8.08 4.97
CA VAL A 64 -14.30 -9.00 5.82
C VAL A 64 -15.73 -9.03 5.29
N TYR A 65 -16.31 -10.22 5.26
CA TYR A 65 -17.72 -10.41 4.92
C TYR A 65 -18.52 -10.66 6.21
N LEU A 66 -19.62 -9.93 6.38
CA LEU A 66 -20.54 -10.07 7.52
C LEU A 66 -21.95 -10.32 7.00
N ASP A 67 -22.38 -11.57 7.12
CA ASP A 67 -23.67 -12.08 6.66
C ASP A 67 -24.75 -11.86 7.72
N LEU A 68 -25.84 -11.21 7.34
CA LEU A 68 -27.02 -10.96 8.18
C LEU A 68 -28.26 -11.60 7.54
N PRO A 69 -28.63 -12.84 7.94
CA PRO A 69 -29.87 -13.46 7.50
C PRO A 69 -31.09 -12.58 7.78
N ALA A 70 -32.08 -12.55 6.88
CA ALA A 70 -33.28 -11.73 7.04
C ALA A 70 -33.95 -11.95 8.40
N ASN A 71 -33.95 -13.19 8.89
CA ASN A 71 -34.49 -13.56 10.20
C ASN A 71 -33.76 -12.86 11.38
N VAL A 72 -32.44 -12.60 11.31
CA VAL A 72 -31.74 -11.89 12.40
C VAL A 72 -32.07 -10.40 12.41
N LEU A 73 -32.36 -9.82 11.24
CA LEU A 73 -32.76 -8.41 11.12
C LEU A 73 -34.17 -8.17 11.68
N ALA A 74 -35.06 -9.16 11.53
CA ALA A 74 -36.42 -9.10 12.04
C ALA A 74 -36.56 -9.57 13.51
N ALA A 75 -35.55 -10.25 14.04
CA ALA A 75 -35.57 -10.77 15.41
C ALA A 75 -35.61 -9.63 16.44
N THR A 76 -36.43 -9.80 17.48
CA THR A 76 -36.58 -8.84 18.57
C THR A 76 -35.97 -9.37 19.86
N MET A 77 -35.53 -8.44 20.71
CA MET A 77 -35.10 -8.69 22.09
C MET A 77 -35.43 -7.45 22.93
N GLU A 78 -35.32 -7.55 24.25
CA GLU A 78 -35.53 -6.41 25.15
C GLU A 78 -34.48 -5.32 24.88
N LYS A 79 -34.89 -4.05 24.90
CA LYS A 79 -34.06 -2.92 24.47
C LYS A 79 -32.89 -2.68 25.41
N ASP A 80 -33.12 -2.69 26.71
CA ASP A 80 -32.07 -2.44 27.69
C ASP A 80 -31.04 -3.57 27.66
N GLU A 81 -31.48 -4.82 27.52
CA GLU A 81 -30.63 -5.98 27.25
C GLU A 81 -29.83 -5.79 25.94
N ALA A 82 -30.48 -5.40 24.84
CA ALA A 82 -29.82 -5.19 23.55
C ALA A 82 -28.68 -4.16 23.62
N LEU A 83 -28.90 -3.06 24.34
CA LEU A 83 -27.87 -2.02 24.53
C LEU A 83 -26.62 -2.56 25.23
N THR A 84 -26.77 -3.53 26.14
CA THR A 84 -25.61 -4.17 26.80
C THR A 84 -24.76 -5.03 25.86
N THR A 85 -25.33 -5.49 24.74
CA THR A 85 -24.64 -6.34 23.76
C THR A 85 -23.80 -5.56 22.74
N ILE A 86 -23.97 -4.24 22.67
CA ILE A 86 -23.24 -3.38 21.73
C ILE A 86 -21.78 -3.25 22.19
N VAL A 87 -20.85 -3.62 21.32
CA VAL A 87 -19.42 -3.58 21.61
C VAL A 87 -18.76 -2.40 20.88
N LYS A 88 -18.31 -1.40 21.64
CA LYS A 88 -17.42 -0.35 21.11
C LYS A 88 -15.99 -0.88 21.07
N VAL A 89 -15.35 -0.82 19.90
CA VAL A 89 -13.98 -1.32 19.71
C VAL A 89 -12.98 -0.20 19.91
N GLU A 90 -12.24 -0.26 21.01
CA GLU A 90 -11.07 0.60 21.23
C GLU A 90 -9.81 -0.05 20.65
N ASN A 91 -8.96 0.79 20.03
CA ASN A 91 -7.68 0.43 19.40
C ASN A 91 -7.72 -0.90 18.61
N PRO A 92 -8.46 -0.95 17.47
CA PRO A 92 -8.70 -2.18 16.73
C PRO A 92 -7.45 -2.77 16.03
N SER A 93 -6.44 -1.94 15.80
CA SER A 93 -5.15 -2.28 15.17
C SER A 93 -4.01 -1.76 16.05
N PRO A 94 -3.70 -2.46 17.16
CA PRO A 94 -2.66 -2.04 18.09
C PRO A 94 -1.28 -2.09 17.43
N ALA A 95 -0.36 -1.29 17.95
CA ALA A 95 1.05 -1.29 17.53
C ALA A 95 1.69 -2.66 17.75
N LEU A 96 2.52 -3.08 16.79
CA LEU A 96 3.33 -4.28 16.82
C LEU A 96 4.79 -3.89 16.51
N LEU A 97 5.58 -3.76 17.57
CA LEU A 97 6.98 -3.36 17.46
C LEU A 97 7.83 -4.51 16.91
N PRO A 98 8.83 -4.21 16.06
CA PRO A 98 9.74 -5.24 15.56
C PRO A 98 10.73 -5.70 16.63
N CYS A 99 11.43 -6.79 16.34
CA CYS A 99 12.58 -7.21 17.13
C CYS A 99 13.67 -6.12 17.11
N PRO A 100 14.21 -5.68 18.26
CA PRO A 100 15.30 -4.70 18.27
C PRO A 100 16.53 -5.15 17.46
N LYS A 101 16.86 -6.45 17.49
CA LYS A 101 17.98 -7.00 16.71
C LYS A 101 17.77 -6.88 15.20
N SER A 102 16.52 -6.99 14.70
CA SER A 102 16.25 -6.79 13.28
C SER A 102 16.44 -5.33 12.87
N VAL A 103 16.09 -4.39 13.75
CA VAL A 103 16.31 -2.95 13.53
C VAL A 103 17.80 -2.64 13.47
N THR A 104 18.59 -3.07 14.46
CA THR A 104 20.05 -2.91 14.47
C THR A 104 20.70 -3.55 13.24
N SER A 105 20.25 -4.74 12.84
CA SER A 105 20.78 -5.42 11.65
C SER A 105 20.45 -4.67 10.36
N ALA A 106 19.25 -4.08 10.26
CA ALA A 106 18.83 -3.31 9.10
C ALA A 106 19.66 -2.02 8.96
N ILE A 107 19.85 -1.28 10.04
CA ILE A 107 20.71 -0.08 10.06
C ILE A 107 22.16 -0.45 9.74
N SER A 108 22.70 -1.53 10.33
CA SER A 108 24.06 -1.98 10.05
C SER A 108 24.26 -2.36 8.58
N LEU A 109 23.27 -3.01 7.95
CA LEU A 109 23.34 -3.37 6.53
C LEU A 109 23.27 -2.14 5.63
N LEU A 110 22.40 -1.16 5.93
CA LEU A 110 22.34 0.10 5.19
C LEU A 110 23.61 0.93 5.33
N ALA A 111 24.21 0.98 6.52
CA ALA A 111 25.44 1.72 6.77
C ALA A 111 26.66 1.18 5.99
N LYS A 112 26.61 -0.11 5.60
CA LYS A 112 27.64 -0.78 4.79
C LYS A 112 27.34 -0.77 3.29
N ALA A 113 26.16 -0.30 2.89
CA ALA A 113 25.72 -0.32 1.50
C ALA A 113 26.46 0.74 0.67
N GLU A 114 26.95 0.34 -0.49
CA GLU A 114 27.57 1.26 -1.45
C GLU A 114 26.49 1.98 -2.29
N ARG A 115 25.37 1.29 -2.57
CA ARG A 115 24.29 1.76 -3.44
C ARG A 115 22.90 1.45 -2.84
N PRO A 116 22.58 1.94 -1.62
CA PRO A 116 21.30 1.68 -0.99
C PRO A 116 20.14 2.32 -1.76
N LEU A 117 18.98 1.66 -1.74
CA LEU A 117 17.73 2.16 -2.31
C LEU A 117 16.55 1.80 -1.41
N ILE A 118 15.68 2.76 -1.11
CA ILE A 118 14.40 2.52 -0.44
C ILE A 118 13.29 2.36 -1.48
N ILE A 119 12.40 1.39 -1.32
CA ILE A 119 11.18 1.28 -2.11
C ILE A 119 9.98 1.46 -1.18
N LEU A 120 9.22 2.52 -1.43
CA LEU A 120 8.00 2.83 -0.68
C LEU A 120 6.80 2.19 -1.36
N GLY A 121 6.17 1.24 -0.69
CA GLY A 121 4.93 0.60 -1.15
C GLY A 121 3.69 1.30 -0.61
N LYS A 122 2.51 0.89 -1.09
CA LYS A 122 1.24 1.42 -0.56
C LYS A 122 1.00 1.04 0.91
N GLY A 123 1.69 0.02 1.43
CA GLY A 123 1.68 -0.28 2.87
C GLY A 123 2.31 0.87 3.68
N ALA A 124 3.39 1.48 3.17
CA ALA A 124 3.98 2.67 3.77
C ALA A 124 2.98 3.84 3.76
N ALA A 125 2.33 4.11 2.63
CA ALA A 125 1.30 5.16 2.54
C ALA A 125 0.13 4.93 3.51
N TYR A 126 -0.32 3.67 3.63
CA TYR A 126 -1.39 3.26 4.53
C TYR A 126 -1.02 3.41 6.01
N SER A 127 0.26 3.25 6.36
CA SER A 127 0.73 3.39 7.75
C SER A 127 0.63 4.81 8.30
N GLN A 128 0.54 5.82 7.41
CA GLN A 128 0.57 7.25 7.75
C GLN A 128 1.81 7.69 8.55
N ALA A 129 2.91 6.94 8.45
CA ALA A 129 4.20 7.30 9.04
C ALA A 129 5.01 8.26 8.15
N ASP A 130 4.33 9.25 7.55
CA ASP A 130 4.88 10.08 6.47
C ASP A 130 6.11 10.87 6.93
N GLU A 131 6.03 11.52 8.10
CA GLU A 131 7.12 12.30 8.67
C GLU A 131 8.30 11.42 9.09
N GLN A 132 8.05 10.22 9.65
CA GLN A 132 9.14 9.31 10.00
C GLN A 132 9.88 8.78 8.77
N LEU A 133 9.14 8.51 7.69
CA LEU A 133 9.73 8.09 6.42
C LEU A 133 10.56 9.22 5.79
N ARG A 134 10.03 10.46 5.83
CA ARG A 134 10.76 11.66 5.39
C ARG A 134 12.02 11.87 6.20
N GLU A 135 11.93 11.93 7.53
CA GLU A 135 13.06 12.13 8.45
C GLU A 135 14.15 11.08 8.18
N PHE A 136 13.78 9.81 8.00
CA PHE A 136 14.74 8.74 7.73
C PHE A 136 15.45 8.89 6.38
N ILE A 137 14.68 9.16 5.32
CA ILE A 137 15.20 9.33 3.95
C ILE A 137 16.13 10.56 3.88
N GLU A 138 15.71 11.69 4.44
CA GLU A 138 16.49 12.92 4.44
C GLU A 138 17.75 12.77 5.32
N SER A 139 17.64 12.18 6.51
CA SER A 139 18.81 12.00 7.41
C SER A 139 19.87 11.08 6.84
N THR A 140 19.47 10.00 6.16
CA THR A 140 20.40 9.03 5.55
C THR A 140 20.82 9.41 4.13
N GLN A 141 20.14 10.39 3.53
CA GLN A 141 20.23 10.73 2.12
C GLN A 141 20.04 9.52 1.17
N ILE A 142 19.33 8.47 1.59
CA ILE A 142 19.10 7.29 0.76
C ILE A 142 18.12 7.64 -0.37
N PRO A 143 18.47 7.37 -1.65
CA PRO A 143 17.52 7.48 -2.76
C PRO A 143 16.30 6.58 -2.55
N PHE A 144 15.12 7.05 -2.95
CA PHE A 144 13.88 6.29 -2.80
C PHE A 144 13.12 6.15 -4.11
N LEU A 145 12.35 5.06 -4.23
CA LEU A 145 11.48 4.76 -5.34
C LEU A 145 10.04 4.57 -4.84
N PRO A 146 9.12 5.49 -5.13
CA PRO A 146 7.72 5.30 -4.77
C PRO A 146 7.04 4.33 -5.74
N MET A 147 6.37 3.32 -5.20
CA MET A 147 5.36 2.55 -5.95
C MET A 147 4.14 3.45 -6.23
N SER A 148 3.26 3.04 -7.13
CA SER A 148 2.22 3.93 -7.67
C SER A 148 1.41 4.70 -6.60
N MET A 149 0.78 4.00 -5.65
CA MET A 149 -0.02 4.64 -4.58
C MET A 149 0.83 5.10 -3.38
N ALA A 150 2.16 5.03 -3.47
CA ALA A 150 3.09 5.62 -2.52
C ALA A 150 3.67 6.96 -3.02
N LYS A 151 3.39 7.34 -4.27
CA LYS A 151 3.68 8.69 -4.79
C LYS A 151 3.05 9.74 -3.87
N GLY A 152 3.83 10.74 -3.50
CA GLY A 152 3.42 11.82 -2.60
C GLY A 152 3.62 11.58 -1.10
N ILE A 153 4.09 10.41 -0.62
CA ILE A 153 4.57 10.29 0.78
C ILE A 153 5.67 11.32 1.04
N LEU A 154 6.67 11.30 0.17
CA LEU A 154 7.47 12.46 -0.15
C LEU A 154 6.99 12.96 -1.50
N GLU A 155 7.08 14.27 -1.74
CA GLU A 155 6.69 14.85 -3.02
C GLU A 155 7.50 14.20 -4.15
N ASP A 156 6.86 13.93 -5.30
CA ASP A 156 7.53 13.18 -6.36
C ASP A 156 8.72 13.94 -6.98
N THR A 157 8.72 15.27 -6.83
CA THR A 157 9.82 16.18 -7.20
C THR A 157 10.98 16.19 -6.20
N HIS A 158 10.89 15.44 -5.10
CA HIS A 158 11.92 15.40 -4.06
C HIS A 158 13.28 14.99 -4.67
N PRO A 159 14.40 15.65 -4.31
CA PRO A 159 15.71 15.42 -4.92
C PRO A 159 16.20 13.97 -4.79
N LEU A 160 15.82 13.26 -3.73
CA LEU A 160 16.16 11.84 -3.53
C LEU A 160 15.25 10.85 -4.27
N SER A 161 14.19 11.32 -4.95
CA SER A 161 13.36 10.44 -5.78
C SER A 161 14.16 9.88 -6.95
N ALA A 162 14.22 8.56 -7.05
CA ALA A 162 14.84 7.81 -8.15
C ALA A 162 13.81 7.38 -9.21
N ALA A 163 12.57 7.88 -9.16
CA ALA A 163 11.47 7.48 -10.05
C ALA A 163 11.84 7.57 -11.54
N ALA A 164 12.47 8.68 -11.95
CA ALA A 164 12.90 8.90 -13.32
C ALA A 164 14.07 8.00 -13.76
N ALA A 165 14.74 7.30 -12.84
CA ALA A 165 15.83 6.36 -13.12
C ALA A 165 15.53 4.95 -12.59
N ARG A 166 14.25 4.57 -12.47
CA ARG A 166 13.80 3.29 -11.89
C ARG A 166 14.61 2.08 -12.36
N SER A 167 14.74 1.87 -13.66
CA SER A 167 15.42 0.69 -14.21
C SER A 167 16.90 0.65 -13.82
N PHE A 168 17.57 1.80 -13.83
CA PHE A 168 18.97 1.90 -13.42
C PHE A 168 19.13 1.70 -11.91
N ALA A 169 18.24 2.28 -11.09
CA ALA A 169 18.27 2.11 -9.64
C ALA A 169 18.11 0.63 -9.23
N LEU A 170 17.12 -0.07 -9.78
CA LEU A 170 16.87 -1.48 -9.48
C LEU A 170 18.00 -2.42 -9.95
N ALA A 171 18.58 -2.13 -11.12
CA ALA A 171 19.63 -2.96 -11.69
C ALA A 171 20.98 -2.83 -10.97
N ASN A 172 21.19 -1.75 -10.22
CA ASN A 172 22.51 -1.42 -9.64
C ASN A 172 22.52 -1.33 -8.11
N ALA A 173 21.36 -1.24 -7.44
CA ALA A 173 21.32 -1.22 -5.98
C ALA A 173 21.82 -2.55 -5.38
N ASP A 174 22.69 -2.45 -4.37
CA ASP A 174 23.25 -3.59 -3.63
C ASP A 174 22.39 -3.94 -2.41
N VAL A 175 21.89 -2.93 -1.69
CA VAL A 175 20.93 -3.09 -0.59
C VAL A 175 19.63 -2.38 -0.93
N VAL A 176 18.52 -3.12 -0.84
CA VAL A 176 17.17 -2.57 -1.07
C VAL A 176 16.30 -2.74 0.16
N MET A 177 15.80 -1.62 0.69
CA MET A 177 14.86 -1.58 1.81
C MET A 177 13.43 -1.43 1.29
N LEU A 178 12.65 -2.49 1.39
CA LEU A 178 11.23 -2.52 1.06
C LEU A 178 10.41 -2.07 2.27
N VAL A 179 9.60 -1.03 2.11
CA VAL A 179 8.71 -0.53 3.16
C VAL A 179 7.26 -0.69 2.74
N GLY A 180 6.58 -1.69 3.28
CA GLY A 180 5.20 -2.03 2.89
C GLY A 180 5.03 -2.30 1.39
N ALA A 181 6.09 -2.82 0.75
CA ALA A 181 6.16 -3.16 -0.66
C ALA A 181 6.49 -4.65 -0.81
N ARG A 182 5.73 -5.35 -1.64
CA ARG A 182 5.93 -6.78 -1.91
C ARG A 182 6.77 -6.99 -3.16
N LEU A 183 7.65 -7.99 -3.15
CA LEU A 183 8.40 -8.45 -4.33
C LEU A 183 7.51 -9.27 -5.28
N ASN A 184 6.38 -8.72 -5.69
CA ASN A 184 5.47 -9.36 -6.64
C ASN A 184 5.78 -8.94 -8.09
N TRP A 185 4.82 -9.19 -8.99
CA TRP A 185 4.96 -8.88 -10.42
C TRP A 185 5.30 -7.41 -10.71
N LEU A 186 4.83 -6.46 -9.89
CA LEU A 186 5.14 -5.03 -10.06
C LEU A 186 6.63 -4.72 -9.90
N LEU A 187 7.33 -5.53 -9.11
CA LEU A 187 8.77 -5.48 -8.89
C LEU A 187 9.49 -6.62 -9.60
N ALA A 188 8.86 -7.25 -10.61
CA ALA A 188 9.42 -8.37 -11.36
C ALA A 188 9.99 -9.48 -10.46
N HIS A 189 9.37 -9.69 -9.30
CA HIS A 189 9.76 -10.68 -8.30
C HIS A 189 11.17 -10.54 -7.71
N GLY A 190 11.80 -9.36 -7.82
CA GLY A 190 13.21 -9.19 -7.43
C GLY A 190 14.17 -9.99 -8.33
N LYS A 191 13.76 -10.26 -9.58
CA LYS A 191 14.50 -11.08 -10.56
C LYS A 191 14.87 -10.25 -11.78
N LYS A 192 14.00 -10.19 -12.80
CA LYS A 192 14.32 -9.53 -14.07
C LYS A 192 14.57 -8.03 -13.86
N GLY A 193 15.75 -7.54 -14.27
CA GLY A 193 16.13 -6.13 -14.16
C GLY A 193 16.68 -5.73 -12.79
N TRP A 194 16.95 -6.68 -11.91
CA TRP A 194 17.61 -6.47 -10.62
C TRP A 194 19.08 -6.88 -10.68
N ALA A 195 19.90 -6.34 -9.78
CA ALA A 195 21.23 -6.89 -9.53
C ALA A 195 21.12 -8.35 -9.04
N ALA A 196 22.10 -9.19 -9.39
CA ALA A 196 22.04 -10.63 -9.11
C ALA A 196 21.95 -10.93 -7.60
N ASP A 197 22.72 -10.18 -6.80
CA ASP A 197 22.96 -10.44 -5.38
C ASP A 197 22.40 -9.33 -4.48
N THR A 198 21.30 -8.68 -4.89
CA THR A 198 20.65 -7.65 -4.06
C THR A 198 20.28 -8.22 -2.68
N GLN A 199 20.72 -7.54 -1.62
CA GLN A 199 20.34 -7.84 -0.24
C GLN A 199 19.10 -7.05 0.15
N PHE A 200 18.09 -7.74 0.67
CA PHE A 200 16.81 -7.12 1.03
C PHE A 200 16.68 -6.90 2.53
N ILE A 201 16.26 -5.69 2.88
CA ILE A 201 15.62 -5.36 4.16
C ILE A 201 14.13 -5.23 3.87
N GLN A 202 13.26 -5.87 4.65
CA GLN A 202 11.82 -5.80 4.41
C GLN A 202 11.05 -5.46 5.69
N LEU A 203 10.37 -4.31 5.67
CA LEU A 203 9.42 -3.87 6.68
C LEU A 203 8.02 -4.24 6.20
N ASP A 204 7.43 -5.26 6.81
CA ASP A 204 6.05 -5.68 6.57
C ASP A 204 5.46 -6.21 7.89
N ILE A 205 4.15 -6.02 8.07
CA ILE A 205 3.43 -6.51 9.24
C ILE A 205 3.15 -8.02 9.13
N GLU A 206 3.20 -8.57 7.92
CA GLU A 206 2.87 -9.96 7.62
C GLU A 206 4.14 -10.83 7.57
N PRO A 207 4.41 -11.65 8.60
CA PRO A 207 5.59 -12.53 8.59
C PRO A 207 5.55 -13.56 7.45
N GLN A 208 4.35 -13.96 6.98
CA GLN A 208 4.19 -14.91 5.88
C GLN A 208 4.63 -14.34 4.51
N GLU A 209 4.83 -13.03 4.40
CA GLU A 209 5.31 -12.40 3.17
C GLU A 209 6.83 -12.48 3.03
N ILE A 210 7.55 -12.67 4.13
CA ILE A 210 9.01 -12.81 4.13
C ILE A 210 9.40 -14.08 3.37
N ASP A 211 10.46 -13.98 2.56
CA ASP A 211 10.98 -15.07 1.71
C ASP A 211 10.01 -15.60 0.64
N SER A 212 8.91 -14.89 0.36
CA SER A 212 7.92 -15.30 -0.65
C SER A 212 8.47 -15.41 -2.07
N ASN A 213 9.50 -14.61 -2.41
CA ASN A 213 10.05 -14.52 -3.77
C ASN A 213 11.59 -14.58 -3.83
N ARG A 214 12.26 -13.82 -2.98
CA ARG A 214 13.72 -13.80 -2.82
C ARG A 214 14.03 -13.91 -1.32
N PRO A 215 15.16 -14.53 -0.94
CA PRO A 215 15.61 -14.50 0.45
C PRO A 215 15.76 -13.08 0.96
N ILE A 216 15.18 -12.79 2.11
CA ILE A 216 15.23 -11.49 2.78
C ILE A 216 16.35 -11.54 3.82
N ALA A 217 17.42 -10.78 3.57
CA ALA A 217 18.60 -10.76 4.43
C ALA A 217 18.28 -10.25 5.84
N VAL A 218 17.42 -9.22 5.93
CA VAL A 218 16.98 -8.66 7.22
C VAL A 218 15.48 -8.41 7.22
N PRO A 219 14.66 -9.36 7.70
CA PRO A 219 13.24 -9.12 7.92
C PRO A 219 13.02 -8.25 9.17
N VAL A 220 12.23 -7.19 9.03
CA VAL A 220 11.79 -6.31 10.13
C VAL A 220 10.27 -6.42 10.23
N VAL A 221 9.81 -7.44 10.95
CA VAL A 221 8.38 -7.75 11.06
C VAL A 221 7.74 -6.92 12.16
N GLY A 222 6.77 -6.10 11.79
CA GLY A 222 6.06 -5.19 12.68
C GLY A 222 5.20 -4.21 11.89
N ASP A 223 4.39 -3.41 12.58
CA ASP A 223 3.75 -2.29 11.90
C ASP A 223 4.81 -1.27 11.48
N ILE A 224 4.58 -0.61 10.34
CA ILE A 224 5.60 0.26 9.71
C ILE A 224 5.89 1.48 10.58
N ALA A 225 4.89 2.05 11.28
CA ALA A 225 5.11 3.23 12.10
C ALA A 225 6.03 2.92 13.29
N SER A 226 5.76 1.84 14.02
CA SER A 226 6.61 1.34 15.10
C SER A 226 7.99 0.93 14.60
N SER A 227 8.06 0.31 13.42
CA SER A 227 9.33 -0.09 12.82
C SER A 227 10.18 1.12 12.45
N MET A 228 9.60 2.15 11.83
CA MET A 228 10.32 3.38 11.48
C MET A 228 10.73 4.19 12.72
N GLN A 229 9.95 4.18 13.80
CA GLN A 229 10.36 4.75 15.08
C GLN A 229 11.62 4.07 15.61
N GLY A 230 11.67 2.73 15.59
CA GLY A 230 12.87 1.97 15.96
C GLY A 230 14.06 2.26 15.04
N MET A 231 13.84 2.28 13.72
CA MET A 231 14.89 2.58 12.73
C MET A 231 15.48 3.98 12.91
N LEU A 232 14.65 4.99 13.18
CA LEU A 232 15.11 6.36 13.46
C LEU A 232 15.88 6.45 14.78
N ALA A 233 15.41 5.78 15.83
CA ALA A 233 16.10 5.77 17.12
C ALA A 233 17.49 5.14 17.01
N GLU A 234 17.60 4.02 16.30
CA GLU A 234 18.88 3.35 16.03
C GLU A 234 19.79 4.20 15.12
N LEU A 235 19.24 4.80 14.05
CA LEU A 235 19.99 5.71 13.18
C LEU A 235 20.57 6.90 13.95
N LYS A 236 19.85 7.45 14.94
CA LYS A 236 20.35 8.56 15.79
C LYS A 236 21.58 8.16 16.60
N GLN A 237 21.71 6.89 16.97
CA GLN A 237 22.90 6.37 17.67
C GLN A 237 24.02 5.99 16.70
N ASN A 238 23.67 5.56 15.48
CA ASN A 238 24.60 5.04 14.48
C ASN A 238 24.39 5.74 13.13
N THR A 239 24.72 7.04 13.10
CA THR A 239 24.49 7.88 11.93
C THR A 239 25.37 7.44 10.76
N PHE A 240 24.79 7.50 9.56
CA PHE A 240 25.51 7.32 8.31
C PHE A 240 24.84 8.15 7.22
N THR A 241 25.55 8.37 6.13
CA THR A 241 25.02 9.05 4.96
C THR A 241 25.40 8.25 3.72
N THR A 242 24.44 8.10 2.81
CA THR A 242 24.62 7.37 1.56
C THR A 242 25.78 7.96 0.73
N PRO A 243 26.63 7.11 0.13
CA PRO A 243 27.72 7.55 -0.73
C PRO A 243 27.26 8.59 -1.76
N LEU A 244 27.97 9.72 -1.82
CA LEU A 244 27.62 10.82 -2.72
C LEU A 244 27.70 10.39 -4.18
N VAL A 245 28.72 9.58 -4.52
CA VAL A 245 28.90 9.03 -5.87
C VAL A 245 27.67 8.27 -6.37
N TRP A 246 26.98 7.52 -5.49
CA TRP A 246 25.77 6.81 -5.87
C TRP A 246 24.63 7.76 -6.21
N ARG A 247 24.44 8.80 -5.38
CA ARG A 247 23.43 9.85 -5.61
C ARG A 247 23.70 10.62 -6.90
N ASP A 248 24.95 10.96 -7.17
CA ASP A 248 25.35 11.69 -8.37
C ASP A 248 25.10 10.86 -9.64
N ILE A 249 25.48 9.58 -9.64
CA ILE A 249 25.22 8.68 -10.77
C ILE A 249 23.71 8.52 -11.02
N LEU A 250 22.90 8.41 -9.97
CA LEU A 250 21.45 8.39 -10.11
C LEU A 250 20.92 9.70 -10.72
N ASN A 251 21.43 10.85 -10.27
CA ASN A 251 21.02 12.15 -10.79
C ASN A 251 21.36 12.32 -12.28
N ILE A 252 22.50 11.80 -12.74
CA ILE A 252 22.85 11.77 -14.17
C ILE A 252 21.78 11.00 -14.98
N HIS A 253 21.41 9.80 -14.53
CA HIS A 253 20.40 8.99 -15.22
C HIS A 253 19.00 9.60 -15.14
N LYS A 254 18.65 10.22 -14.01
CA LYS A 254 17.40 10.97 -13.84
C LYS A 254 17.34 12.13 -14.83
N GLN A 255 18.42 12.91 -14.97
CA GLN A 255 18.49 14.05 -15.87
C GLN A 255 18.33 13.62 -17.34
N GLN A 256 19.01 12.56 -17.76
CA GLN A 256 18.89 12.01 -19.12
C GLN A 256 17.44 11.61 -19.45
N ASN A 257 16.75 10.94 -18.52
CA ASN A 257 15.37 10.52 -18.72
C ASN A 257 14.38 11.68 -18.61
N ALA A 258 14.64 12.64 -17.72
CA ALA A 258 13.85 13.85 -17.58
C ALA A 258 13.92 14.71 -18.86
N GLN A 259 15.09 14.84 -19.48
CA GLN A 259 15.24 15.53 -20.77
C GLN A 259 14.38 14.88 -21.86
N LYS A 260 14.51 13.56 -22.04
CA LYS A 260 13.70 12.81 -23.03
C LYS A 260 12.20 12.89 -22.74
N MET A 261 11.81 12.92 -21.46
CA MET A 261 10.42 13.10 -21.07
C MET A 261 9.94 14.51 -21.41
N HIS A 262 10.73 15.54 -21.07
CA HIS A 262 10.39 16.93 -21.32
C HIS A 262 10.15 17.20 -22.82
N GLU A 263 11.02 16.68 -23.69
CA GLU A 263 10.86 16.78 -25.15
C GLU A 263 9.50 16.22 -25.62
N LYS A 264 9.07 15.07 -25.09
CA LYS A 264 7.76 14.47 -25.42
C LYS A 264 6.59 15.28 -24.89
N LEU A 265 6.72 15.85 -23.69
CA LEU A 265 5.67 16.64 -23.04
C LEU A 265 5.44 17.99 -23.73
N SER A 266 6.51 18.61 -24.25
CA SER A 266 6.45 19.95 -24.87
C SER A 266 6.17 19.92 -26.38
N THR A 267 6.15 18.75 -27.02
CA THR A 267 5.89 18.64 -28.47
C THR A 267 4.39 18.59 -28.73
N ASP A 268 3.86 19.64 -29.36
CA ASP A 268 2.46 19.66 -29.80
C ASP A 268 2.22 18.72 -30.99
N THR A 269 1.09 18.02 -31.00
CA THR A 269 0.72 17.08 -32.07
C THR A 269 -0.79 17.14 -32.33
N GLN A 270 -1.17 16.93 -33.59
CA GLN A 270 -2.57 16.75 -33.99
C GLN A 270 -2.74 15.39 -34.69
N PRO A 271 -3.51 14.44 -34.12
CA PRO A 271 -4.22 14.52 -32.83
C PRO A 271 -3.28 14.55 -31.62
N LEU A 272 -3.81 14.89 -30.44
CA LEU A 272 -3.08 14.79 -29.17
C LEU A 272 -2.60 13.35 -28.93
N ASN A 273 -1.46 13.23 -28.27
CA ASN A 273 -0.95 11.96 -27.74
C ASN A 273 -0.98 11.99 -26.20
N TYR A 274 -0.58 10.89 -25.55
CA TYR A 274 -0.61 10.83 -24.08
C TYR A 274 0.28 11.87 -23.40
N PHE A 275 1.44 12.21 -23.99
CA PHE A 275 2.44 13.05 -23.36
C PHE A 275 1.99 14.51 -23.31
N ASN A 276 1.68 15.12 -24.46
CA ASN A 276 1.25 16.52 -24.48
C ASN A 276 -0.12 16.72 -23.79
N ALA A 277 -1.04 15.77 -23.92
CA ALA A 277 -2.31 15.81 -23.17
C ALA A 277 -2.10 15.76 -21.65
N LEU A 278 -1.27 14.82 -21.14
CA LEU A 278 -1.00 14.72 -19.71
C LEU A 278 -0.07 15.84 -19.21
N SER A 279 0.72 16.48 -20.07
CA SER A 279 1.47 17.69 -19.71
C SER A 279 0.52 18.81 -19.31
N ALA A 280 -0.54 19.04 -20.09
CA ALA A 280 -1.56 20.04 -19.74
C ALA A 280 -2.25 19.70 -18.40
N VAL A 281 -2.58 18.42 -18.17
CA VAL A 281 -3.14 17.96 -16.88
C VAL A 281 -2.16 18.22 -15.74
N ARG A 282 -0.87 17.88 -15.92
CA ARG A 282 0.18 18.08 -14.92
C ARG A 282 0.27 19.55 -14.50
N ASP A 283 0.21 20.46 -15.47
CA ASP A 283 0.34 21.90 -15.20
C ASP A 283 -0.85 22.42 -14.39
N VAL A 284 -2.08 21.99 -14.69
CA VAL A 284 -3.26 22.34 -13.88
C VAL A 284 -3.17 21.75 -12.47
N LEU A 285 -2.79 20.47 -12.34
CA LEU A 285 -2.73 19.81 -11.03
C LEU A 285 -1.58 20.31 -10.14
N ARG A 286 -0.52 20.87 -10.73
CA ARG A 286 0.57 21.53 -9.98
C ARG A 286 0.07 22.68 -9.12
N GLU A 287 -0.91 23.42 -9.63
CA GLU A 287 -1.54 24.55 -8.94
C GLU A 287 -2.69 24.10 -8.01
N ASN A 288 -3.10 22.83 -8.03
CA ASN A 288 -4.23 22.27 -7.29
C ASN A 288 -3.83 21.03 -6.49
N GLN A 289 -2.89 21.19 -5.55
CA GLN A 289 -2.21 20.06 -4.88
C GLN A 289 -3.04 19.37 -3.79
N ASP A 290 -4.22 19.89 -3.46
CA ASP A 290 -5.16 19.34 -2.48
C ASP A 290 -6.20 18.39 -3.07
N ILE A 291 -6.15 18.10 -4.37
CA ILE A 291 -7.01 17.13 -5.04
C ILE A 291 -6.68 15.67 -4.71
N TYR A 292 -7.62 14.79 -5.07
CA TYR A 292 -7.40 13.36 -5.25
C TYR A 292 -7.28 13.04 -6.75
N LEU A 293 -6.35 12.17 -7.11
CA LEU A 293 -6.16 11.66 -8.46
C LEU A 293 -6.57 10.19 -8.54
N VAL A 294 -7.71 9.94 -9.16
CA VAL A 294 -8.15 8.58 -9.56
C VAL A 294 -7.68 8.32 -10.98
N ASN A 295 -7.00 7.20 -11.22
CA ASN A 295 -6.40 6.90 -12.52
C ASN A 295 -6.43 5.40 -12.85
N GLU A 296 -7.01 5.05 -13.99
CA GLU A 296 -7.08 3.67 -14.49
C GLU A 296 -6.83 3.60 -16.01
N GLY A 297 -6.69 2.38 -16.53
CA GLY A 297 -6.42 2.08 -17.94
C GLY A 297 -5.09 1.36 -18.15
N ALA A 298 -4.62 1.34 -19.39
CA ALA A 298 -3.30 0.82 -19.76
C ALA A 298 -2.32 1.99 -20.00
N ASN A 299 -2.21 2.47 -21.24
CA ASN A 299 -1.35 3.62 -21.57
C ASN A 299 -1.70 4.87 -20.74
N THR A 300 -2.99 5.11 -20.48
CA THR A 300 -3.46 6.20 -19.62
C THR A 300 -2.95 6.06 -18.19
N LEU A 301 -2.95 4.86 -17.63
CA LEU A 301 -2.45 4.58 -16.28
C LEU A 301 -0.94 4.79 -16.20
N ASP A 302 -0.21 4.19 -17.13
CA ASP A 302 1.25 4.18 -17.10
C ASP A 302 1.83 5.56 -17.35
N ASN A 303 1.33 6.27 -18.37
CA ASN A 303 1.81 7.62 -18.67
C ASN A 303 1.41 8.60 -17.55
N ALA A 304 0.18 8.55 -17.02
CA ALA A 304 -0.22 9.45 -15.95
C ALA A 304 0.55 9.20 -14.65
N ARG A 305 0.87 7.94 -14.32
CA ARG A 305 1.74 7.61 -13.17
C ARG A 305 3.14 8.24 -13.28
N ASN A 306 3.67 8.31 -14.51
CA ASN A 306 5.02 8.83 -14.77
C ASN A 306 5.05 10.36 -14.88
N ILE A 307 3.96 10.98 -15.36
CA ILE A 307 3.93 12.40 -15.74
C ILE A 307 3.28 13.27 -14.64
N ILE A 308 2.26 12.75 -13.95
CA ILE A 308 1.56 13.52 -12.93
C ILE A 308 2.25 13.31 -11.58
N ASP A 309 2.86 14.36 -11.08
CA ASP A 309 3.54 14.41 -9.79
C ASP A 309 2.52 14.54 -8.64
N MET A 310 2.71 13.76 -7.59
CA MET A 310 1.94 13.86 -6.34
C MET A 310 2.75 14.63 -5.30
N TYR A 311 2.09 15.59 -4.66
CA TYR A 311 2.69 16.46 -3.64
C TYR A 311 2.23 16.12 -2.21
N LYS A 312 1.16 15.32 -2.07
CA LYS A 312 0.59 14.92 -0.79
C LYS A 312 0.38 13.41 -0.74
N PRO A 313 0.53 12.78 0.44
CA PRO A 313 0.36 11.34 0.59
C PRO A 313 -1.09 10.93 0.38
N ARG A 314 -1.29 9.67 -0.04
CA ARG A 314 -2.61 9.02 -0.14
C ARG A 314 -3.59 9.73 -1.09
N ARG A 315 -3.10 10.55 -2.02
CA ARG A 315 -3.94 11.24 -3.02
C ARG A 315 -4.09 10.50 -4.34
N ARG A 316 -3.23 9.52 -4.61
CA ARG A 316 -3.31 8.71 -5.83
C ARG A 316 -4.00 7.38 -5.57
N LEU A 317 -5.05 7.09 -6.35
CA LEU A 317 -5.80 5.85 -6.34
C LEU A 317 -5.85 5.27 -7.75
N ASP A 318 -5.43 4.01 -7.92
CA ASP A 318 -5.36 3.38 -9.25
C ASP A 318 -5.77 1.90 -9.24
N CYS A 319 -5.54 1.21 -10.38
CA CYS A 319 -5.89 -0.20 -10.59
C CYS A 319 -5.25 -1.18 -9.59
N GLY A 320 -4.25 -0.74 -8.82
CA GLY A 320 -3.67 -1.49 -7.72
C GLY A 320 -3.02 -2.82 -8.10
N THR A 321 -3.08 -3.80 -7.19
CA THR A 321 -2.31 -5.05 -7.31
C THR A 321 -2.77 -5.94 -8.45
N TRP A 322 -4.08 -5.96 -8.73
CA TRP A 322 -4.68 -6.86 -9.73
C TRP A 322 -4.93 -6.17 -11.07
N GLY A 323 -4.60 -4.89 -11.22
CA GLY A 323 -4.82 -4.18 -12.48
C GLY A 323 -6.31 -4.08 -12.83
N CYS A 324 -7.19 -4.01 -11.82
CA CYS A 324 -8.62 -4.02 -12.03
C CYS A 324 -9.08 -2.74 -12.76
N HIS A 325 -9.98 -2.91 -13.74
CA HIS A 325 -10.68 -1.81 -14.40
C HIS A 325 -12.09 -1.65 -13.80
N GLY A 326 -12.64 -0.44 -13.82
CA GLY A 326 -14.05 -0.19 -13.45
C GLY A 326 -14.28 0.28 -12.02
N HIS A 327 -13.22 0.64 -11.29
CA HIS A 327 -13.34 1.10 -9.89
C HIS A 327 -13.43 2.63 -9.80
N ARG A 328 -13.21 3.34 -10.92
CA ARG A 328 -13.14 4.80 -11.00
C ARG A 328 -14.31 5.51 -10.36
N TYR A 329 -15.55 5.18 -10.72
CA TYR A 329 -16.72 5.89 -10.21
C TYR A 329 -16.91 5.68 -8.71
N GLY A 330 -16.64 4.48 -8.20
CA GLY A 330 -16.70 4.19 -6.77
C GLY A 330 -15.62 4.92 -5.96
N LEU A 331 -14.42 5.08 -6.53
CA LEU A 331 -13.33 5.83 -5.89
C LEU A 331 -13.58 7.33 -5.92
N CYS A 332 -14.07 7.88 -7.03
CA CYS A 332 -14.41 9.30 -7.15
C CYS A 332 -15.55 9.71 -6.19
N HIS A 333 -16.54 8.85 -5.95
CA HIS A 333 -17.66 9.19 -5.07
C HIS A 333 -17.30 9.27 -3.58
N ARG A 334 -16.15 8.70 -3.18
CA ARG A 334 -15.65 8.65 -1.80
C ARG A 334 -14.53 9.66 -1.50
N CYS A 335 -13.96 10.29 -2.52
CA CYS A 335 -12.91 11.30 -2.40
C CYS A 335 -13.52 12.71 -2.41
#